data_AF-A0A914W4J0-F1
#
_entry.id   AF-A0A914W4J0-F1
#
_cell.length_a   1.000
_cell.length_b   1.000
_cell.length_c   1.000
_cell.angle_alpha   90.00
_cell.angle_beta   90.00
_cell.angle_gamma   90.00
#
_symmetry.space_group_name_H-M   'P 1'
#
loop_
_entity.id
_entity.type
_entity.pdbx_description
1 polymer ?
#
loop_
_entity_poly.entity_id
_entity_poly.type
_entity_poly.pdbx_seq_one_letter_code
_entity_poly.pdbx_strand_id
1 'polypeptide(L)'
;MALYHGAAKVITAEYAPLTIEHPQIAYVHPIELVKNWEKYAGVDFIASFSSIEHSGLARYGDPPDPIGDLREMSKIFCLLKQGGLLYLGIPSGPDTVEYNAHRIYGYIRWPMIAAGFEFLGAYYGPNPIAYEKPPPILKTDYHKHYVFVLRKK
;
A
#
# COMPACT_ATOMS: atom_id res chain seq x y z
N MET A 1 -14.05 1.87 9.32
CA MET A 1 -14.41 0.55 8.75
C MET A 1 -13.72 -0.61 9.47
N ALA A 2 -12.38 -0.63 9.62
CA ALA A 2 -11.68 -1.72 10.33
C ALA A 2 -12.13 -1.95 11.78
N LEU A 3 -12.21 -0.90 12.61
CA LEU A 3 -12.71 -1.01 14.00
C LEU A 3 -14.15 -1.52 14.06
N TYR A 4 -15.01 -1.03 13.16
CA TYR A 4 -16.40 -1.48 13.05
C TYR A 4 -16.50 -2.99 12.75
N HIS A 5 -15.53 -3.54 12.01
CA HIS A 5 -15.43 -4.96 11.73
C HIS A 5 -14.54 -5.73 12.74
N GLY A 6 -14.33 -5.19 13.94
CA GLY A 6 -13.72 -5.91 15.06
C GLY A 6 -12.20 -5.83 15.16
N ALA A 7 -11.54 -4.93 14.43
CA ALA A 7 -10.11 -4.69 14.66
C ALA A 7 -9.88 -4.21 16.11
N ALA A 8 -9.02 -4.88 16.86
CA ALA A 8 -8.73 -4.54 18.25
C ALA A 8 -8.04 -3.17 18.40
N LYS A 9 -7.21 -2.80 17.42
CA LYS A 9 -6.48 -1.53 17.37
C LYS A 9 -6.20 -1.14 15.92
N VAL A 10 -6.21 0.15 15.62
CA VAL A 10 -5.80 0.71 14.32
C VAL A 10 -4.71 1.75 14.56
N ILE A 11 -3.62 1.65 13.80
CA ILE A 11 -2.53 2.61 13.79
C ILE A 11 -2.52 3.27 12.43
N THR A 12 -2.56 4.60 12.40
CA THR A 12 -2.42 5.38 11.16
C THR A 12 -1.03 6.00 11.13
N ALA A 13 -0.34 5.85 9.99
CA ALA A 13 0.97 6.42 9.78
C ALA A 13 0.84 7.67 8.91
N GLU A 14 1.00 8.86 9.49
CA GLU A 14 0.78 10.12 8.76
C GLU A 14 1.83 11.20 9.01
N TYR A 15 2.07 12.04 8.01
CA TYR A 15 3.05 13.12 8.13
C TYR A 15 2.52 14.31 8.95
N ALA A 16 1.23 14.60 8.83
CA ALA A 16 0.59 15.64 9.62
C ALA A 16 0.17 15.09 10.99
N PRO A 17 0.39 15.84 12.09
CA PRO A 17 -0.11 15.43 13.39
C PRO A 17 -1.64 15.38 13.37
N LEU A 18 -2.20 14.32 13.95
CA LEU A 18 -3.64 14.11 14.04
C LEU A 18 -4.12 14.18 15.50
N THR A 19 -5.26 14.82 15.71
CA THR A 19 -6.01 14.69 16.96
C THR A 19 -6.80 13.39 16.90
N ILE A 20 -6.52 12.47 17.84
CA ILE A 20 -7.19 11.17 17.92
C ILE A 20 -8.12 11.16 19.13
N GLU A 21 -9.42 10.97 18.87
CA GLU A 21 -10.46 10.97 19.92
C GLU A 21 -10.89 9.55 20.33
N HIS A 22 -10.50 8.52 19.57
CA HIS A 22 -10.93 7.15 19.80
C HIS A 22 -9.82 6.31 20.46
N PRO A 23 -10.08 5.61 21.58
CA PRO A 23 -9.04 4.94 22.38
C PRO A 23 -8.34 3.77 21.66
N GLN A 24 -8.99 3.18 20.64
CA GLN A 24 -8.42 2.10 19.84
C GLN A 24 -7.70 2.58 18.57
N ILE A 25 -7.65 3.90 18.32
CA ILE A 25 -6.88 4.48 17.22
C ILE A 25 -5.61 5.10 17.81
N ALA A 26 -4.50 4.92 17.11
CA ALA A 26 -3.26 5.63 17.41
C ALA A 26 -2.67 6.22 16.13
N TYR A 27 -1.93 7.31 16.30
CA TYR A 27 -1.16 7.94 15.24
C TYR A 27 0.33 7.68 15.45
N VAL A 28 1.07 7.55 14.35
CA VAL A 28 2.53 7.55 14.36
C VAL A 28 3.04 8.31 13.14
N HIS A 29 4.05 9.15 13.33
CA HIS A 29 4.72 9.78 12.19
C HIS A 29 5.56 8.74 11.43
N PRO A 30 5.58 8.69 10.09
CA PRO A 30 6.32 7.68 9.31
C PRO A 30 7.80 7.54 9.70
N ILE A 31 8.48 8.66 9.98
CA ILE A 31 9.87 8.64 10.46
C ILE A 31 10.00 7.92 11.81
N GLU A 32 9.07 8.16 12.73
CA GLU A 32 9.09 7.53 14.06
C GLU A 32 8.66 6.06 14.00
N LEU A 33 7.77 5.71 13.05
CA LEU A 33 7.43 4.33 12.74
C LEU A 33 8.68 3.57 12.30
N VAL A 34 9.47 4.11 11.37
CA VAL A 34 10.68 3.43 10.87
C VAL A 34 11.77 3.34 11.96
N LYS A 35 11.99 4.40 12.74
CA LYS A 35 12.96 4.37 13.85
C LYS A 35 12.63 3.32 14.91
N ASN A 36 11.35 3.07 15.14
CA ASN A 36 10.86 2.15 16.17
C ASN A 36 10.10 0.97 15.57
N TRP A 37 10.47 0.51 14.38
CA TRP A 37 9.68 -0.42 13.56
C TRP A 37 9.36 -1.73 14.28
N GLU A 38 10.26 -2.21 15.15
CA GLU A 38 10.12 -3.44 15.93
C GLU A 38 8.87 -3.39 16.83
N LYS A 39 8.53 -2.21 17.37
CA LYS A 39 7.33 -1.98 18.18
C LYS A 39 6.03 -2.16 17.37
N TYR A 40 6.11 -1.97 16.06
CA TYR A 40 4.98 -2.00 15.14
C TYR A 40 4.96 -3.25 14.25
N ALA A 41 5.96 -4.13 14.37
CA ALA A 41 6.01 -5.36 13.60
C ALA A 41 4.99 -6.39 14.10
N GLY A 42 4.59 -7.30 13.22
CA GLY A 42 3.65 -8.37 13.52
C GLY A 42 2.17 -7.99 13.36
N VAL A 43 1.85 -6.93 12.60
CA VAL A 43 0.44 -6.56 12.37
C VAL A 43 -0.29 -7.58 11.50
N ASP A 44 -1.58 -7.77 11.77
CA ASP A 44 -2.45 -8.71 11.05
C ASP A 44 -2.71 -8.27 9.61
N PHE A 45 -2.84 -6.97 9.40
CA PHE A 45 -3.03 -6.40 8.07
C PHE A 45 -2.51 -4.97 7.97
N ILE A 46 -2.22 -4.55 6.74
CA ILE A 46 -1.92 -3.17 6.37
C ILE A 46 -2.84 -2.76 5.23
N ALA A 47 -3.31 -1.53 5.28
CA ALA A 47 -4.07 -0.90 4.22
C ALA A 47 -3.31 0.33 3.73
N SER A 48 -2.99 0.39 2.44
CA SER A 48 -2.32 1.53 1.82
C SER A 48 -3.07 1.91 0.55
N PHE A 49 -3.58 3.14 0.50
CA PHE A 49 -4.37 3.67 -0.60
C PHE A 49 -3.76 5.00 -1.03
N SER A 50 -3.40 5.08 -2.30
CA SER A 50 -2.77 6.25 -2.89
C SER A 50 -1.61 6.85 -2.10
N SER A 51 -0.56 6.06 -1.94
CA SER A 51 0.62 6.42 -1.17
C SER A 51 1.89 5.90 -1.83
N ILE A 52 1.98 4.59 -2.05
CA ILE A 52 3.17 3.92 -2.58
C ILE A 52 3.57 4.42 -3.97
N GLU A 53 2.61 4.81 -4.81
CA GLU A 53 2.88 5.32 -6.15
C GLU A 53 3.69 6.62 -6.16
N HIS A 54 3.69 7.37 -5.06
CA HIS A 54 4.36 8.65 -4.94
C HIS A 54 5.79 8.55 -4.38
N SER A 55 6.14 7.43 -3.75
CA SER A 55 7.39 7.30 -2.98
C SER A 55 8.63 7.45 -3.86
N GLY A 56 9.53 8.37 -3.51
CA GLY A 56 10.79 8.60 -4.23
C GLY A 56 10.63 9.43 -5.50
N LEU A 57 9.50 10.13 -5.68
CA LEU A 57 9.29 11.05 -6.80
C LEU A 57 9.57 12.51 -6.42
N ALA A 58 9.97 12.79 -5.18
CA ALA A 58 10.21 14.15 -4.67
C ALA A 58 8.99 15.08 -4.72
N ARG A 59 7.79 14.52 -4.85
CA ARG A 59 6.52 15.27 -4.85
C ARG A 59 6.29 15.98 -3.52
N TYR A 60 6.65 15.32 -2.42
CA TYR A 60 6.34 15.74 -1.07
C TYR A 60 7.58 16.22 -0.30
N GLY A 61 8.65 16.57 -1.03
CA GLY A 61 9.93 16.98 -0.46
C GLY A 61 10.82 15.82 -0.02
N ASP A 62 10.40 14.58 -0.30
CA ASP A 62 11.26 13.40 -0.21
C ASP A 62 12.42 13.49 -1.23
N PRO A 63 13.62 12.96 -0.92
CA PRO A 63 14.68 12.86 -1.92
C PRO A 63 14.24 12.00 -3.12
N PRO A 64 14.61 12.36 -4.36
CA PRO A 64 14.37 11.50 -5.51
C PRO A 64 14.97 10.11 -5.30
N ASP A 65 14.15 9.08 -5.47
CA ASP A 65 14.52 7.68 -5.33
C ASP A 65 13.74 6.80 -6.33
N PRO A 66 14.38 6.38 -7.43
CA PRO A 66 13.73 5.57 -8.46
C PRO A 66 13.15 4.24 -7.97
N ILE A 67 13.57 3.74 -6.80
CA ILE A 67 13.09 2.50 -6.17
C ILE A 67 12.34 2.74 -4.86
N GLY A 68 11.90 3.97 -4.59
CA GLY A 68 11.22 4.35 -3.35
C GLY A 68 9.98 3.50 -3.05
N ASP A 69 9.16 3.22 -4.07
CA ASP A 69 7.99 2.32 -3.98
C ASP A 69 8.38 0.89 -3.53
N LEU A 70 9.45 0.33 -4.08
CA LEU A 70 9.97 -0.99 -3.69
C LEU A 70 10.48 -1.00 -2.25
N ARG A 71 11.08 0.10 -1.80
CA ARG A 71 11.53 0.26 -0.41
C ARG A 71 10.36 0.37 0.55
N GLU A 72 9.31 1.12 0.22
CA GLU A 72 8.09 1.15 1.05
C GLU A 72 7.40 -0.21 1.12
N MET A 73 7.33 -0.94 0.00
CA MET A 73 6.81 -2.31 0.00
C MET A 73 7.65 -3.26 0.88
N SER A 74 8.97 -3.09 0.91
CA SER A 74 9.85 -3.86 1.80
C SER A 74 9.58 -3.56 3.27
N LYS A 75 9.32 -2.30 3.65
CA LYS A 75 8.93 -1.94 5.02
C LYS A 75 7.59 -2.56 5.40
N ILE A 76 6.59 -2.47 4.52
CA ILE A 76 5.28 -3.12 4.69
C ILE A 76 5.45 -4.62 4.93
N PHE A 77 6.29 -5.27 4.12
CA PHE A 77 6.60 -6.69 4.28
C PHE A 77 7.20 -6.99 5.67
N CYS A 78 8.14 -6.18 6.16
CA CYS A 78 8.72 -6.36 7.50
C CYS A 78 7.72 -6.15 8.64
N LEU A 79 6.78 -5.21 8.49
CA LEU A 79 5.78 -4.90 9.52
C LEU A 79 4.69 -5.98 9.62
N LEU A 80 4.32 -6.63 8.51
CA LEU A 80 3.32 -7.69 8.50
C LEU A 80 3.83 -8.96 9.19
N LYS A 81 2.96 -9.61 9.97
CA LYS A 81 3.22 -10.99 10.41
C LYS A 81 3.15 -11.96 9.23
N GLN A 82 3.72 -13.16 9.41
CA GLN A 82 3.57 -14.25 8.45
C GLN A 82 2.07 -14.55 8.20
N GLY A 83 1.67 -14.61 6.93
CA GLY A 83 0.26 -14.79 6.55
C GLY A 83 -0.63 -13.54 6.73
N GLY A 84 -0.05 -12.40 7.17
CA GLY A 84 -0.76 -11.12 7.26
C GLY A 84 -1.16 -10.58 5.89
N LEU A 85 -2.19 -9.72 5.88
CA LEU A 85 -2.81 -9.21 4.65
C LEU A 85 -2.37 -7.78 4.31
N LEU A 86 -2.17 -7.52 3.04
CA LEU A 86 -1.99 -6.18 2.50
C LEU A 86 -3.14 -5.86 1.55
N TYR A 87 -3.86 -4.78 1.85
CA TYR A 87 -4.82 -4.13 0.97
C TYR A 87 -4.12 -2.95 0.31
N LEU A 88 -3.81 -3.07 -0.98
CA LEU A 88 -3.02 -2.09 -1.72
C LEU A 88 -3.85 -1.46 -2.84
N GLY A 89 -4.23 -0.20 -2.67
CA GLY A 89 -4.92 0.60 -3.68
C GLY A 89 -3.93 1.44 -4.48
N ILE A 90 -3.66 1.06 -5.73
CA ILE A 90 -2.70 1.77 -6.61
C ILE A 90 -3.21 1.98 -8.05
N PRO A 91 -2.76 3.03 -8.76
CA PRO A 91 -3.04 3.22 -10.18
C PRO A 91 -2.46 2.07 -11.00
N SER A 92 -3.29 1.44 -11.83
CA SER A 92 -2.89 0.37 -12.74
C SER A 92 -3.14 0.78 -14.19
N GLY A 93 -2.27 0.33 -15.07
CA GLY A 93 -2.25 0.67 -16.50
C GLY A 93 -0.87 0.39 -17.10
N PRO A 94 -0.54 0.90 -18.30
CA PRO A 94 0.82 0.83 -18.82
C PRO A 94 1.84 1.37 -17.82
N ASP A 95 2.94 0.66 -17.58
CA ASP A 95 4.02 1.11 -16.69
C ASP A 95 4.47 2.52 -17.07
N THR A 96 4.19 3.49 -16.22
CA THR A 96 4.38 4.91 -16.51
C THR A 96 4.82 5.63 -15.24
N VAL A 97 5.73 6.59 -15.38
CA VAL A 97 6.06 7.56 -14.33
C VAL A 97 5.58 8.91 -14.82
N GLU A 98 4.56 9.47 -14.18
CA GLU A 98 4.01 10.77 -14.54
C GLU A 98 4.81 11.89 -13.87
N TYR A 99 6.05 12.10 -14.34
CA TYR A 99 7.01 13.03 -13.73
C TYR A 99 7.11 12.81 -12.20
N ASN A 100 6.77 13.82 -11.40
CA ASN A 100 6.71 13.73 -9.95
C ASN A 100 5.28 13.53 -9.41
N ALA A 101 4.30 13.24 -10.26
CA ALA A 101 2.92 13.05 -9.82
C ALA A 101 2.73 11.68 -9.19
N HIS A 102 2.89 10.60 -9.95
CA HIS A 102 2.77 9.23 -9.45
C HIS A 102 3.32 8.21 -10.45
N ARG A 103 3.42 6.95 -10.02
CA ARG A 103 3.61 5.79 -10.88
C ARG A 103 2.28 5.12 -11.23
N ILE A 104 2.18 4.64 -12.47
CA ILE A 104 1.15 3.70 -12.91
C ILE A 104 1.80 2.33 -13.03
N TYR A 105 1.19 1.32 -12.39
CA TYR A 105 1.75 -0.02 -12.30
C TYR A 105 1.21 -0.92 -13.40
N GLY A 106 2.11 -1.41 -14.25
CA GLY A 106 1.83 -2.31 -15.36
C GLY A 106 2.50 -3.66 -15.22
N TYR A 107 2.59 -4.39 -16.34
CA TYR A 107 3.15 -5.74 -16.39
C TYR A 107 4.59 -5.85 -15.88
N ILE A 108 5.36 -4.76 -15.85
CA ILE A 108 6.76 -4.76 -15.41
C ILE A 108 6.86 -4.38 -13.93
N ARG A 109 6.28 -3.26 -13.50
CA ARG A 109 6.49 -2.74 -12.13
C ARG A 109 5.59 -3.40 -11.11
N TRP A 110 4.36 -3.77 -11.47
CA TRP A 110 3.44 -4.47 -10.58
C TRP A 110 4.04 -5.75 -9.97
N PRO A 111 4.63 -6.71 -10.72
CA PRO A 111 5.19 -7.91 -10.12
C PRO A 111 6.40 -7.60 -9.22
N MET A 112 7.10 -6.49 -9.43
CA MET A 112 8.21 -6.07 -8.58
C MET A 112 7.72 -5.63 -7.18
N ILE A 113 6.67 -4.80 -7.12
CA ILE A 113 6.10 -4.38 -5.82
C ILE A 113 5.33 -5.51 -5.13
N ALA A 114 4.77 -6.46 -5.88
CA ALA A 114 4.06 -7.62 -5.35
C ALA A 114 5.00 -8.77 -4.94
N ALA A 115 6.31 -8.64 -5.17
CA ALA A 115 7.27 -9.69 -4.86
C ALA A 115 7.25 -10.06 -3.37
N GLY A 116 7.31 -11.37 -3.09
CA GLY A 116 7.20 -11.91 -1.72
C GLY A 116 5.77 -12.08 -1.21
N PHE A 117 4.77 -11.55 -1.92
CA PHE A 117 3.37 -11.73 -1.59
C PHE A 117 2.69 -12.81 -2.46
N GLU A 118 1.65 -13.41 -1.90
CA GLU A 118 0.64 -14.15 -2.63
C GLU A 118 -0.49 -13.22 -3.04
N PHE A 119 -0.88 -13.28 -4.31
CA PHE A 119 -2.07 -12.61 -4.78
C PHE A 119 -3.33 -13.41 -4.39
N LEU A 120 -4.26 -12.77 -3.69
CA LEU A 120 -5.54 -13.39 -3.30
C LEU A 120 -6.72 -12.86 -4.11
N GLY A 121 -6.63 -11.64 -4.62
CA GLY A 121 -7.68 -11.05 -5.45
C GLY A 121 -7.45 -9.57 -5.72
N ALA A 122 -8.23 -9.00 -6.63
CA ALA A 122 -8.32 -7.57 -6.83
C ALA A 122 -9.78 -7.11 -6.93
N TYR A 123 -10.03 -5.85 -6.58
CA TYR A 123 -11.35 -5.21 -6.65
C TYR A 123 -11.24 -3.88 -7.39
N TYR A 124 -12.32 -3.48 -8.07
CA TYR A 124 -12.39 -2.20 -8.79
C TYR A 124 -13.78 -1.59 -8.67
N GLY A 125 -13.81 -0.31 -8.28
CA GLY A 125 -15.04 0.44 -8.10
C GLY A 125 -15.98 -0.22 -7.08
N PRO A 126 -17.31 -0.13 -7.26
CA PRO A 126 -18.28 -0.70 -6.34
C PRO A 126 -18.50 -2.21 -6.51
N ASN A 127 -17.78 -2.87 -7.43
CA ASN A 127 -18.00 -4.28 -7.74
C ASN A 127 -17.48 -5.18 -6.60
N PRO A 128 -18.34 -5.96 -5.91
CA PRO A 128 -17.92 -6.84 -4.83
C PRO A 128 -17.26 -8.13 -5.33
N ILE A 129 -17.28 -8.40 -6.64
CA ILE A 129 -16.70 -9.61 -7.23
C ILE A 129 -15.19 -9.39 -7.42
N ALA A 130 -14.40 -10.28 -6.82
CA ALA A 130 -12.95 -10.26 -6.95
C ALA A 130 -12.49 -10.75 -8.32
N TYR A 131 -11.45 -10.12 -8.86
CA TYR A 131 -10.64 -10.71 -9.92
C TYR A 131 -9.73 -11.78 -9.29
N GLU A 132 -9.92 -13.05 -9.66
CA GLU A 132 -9.16 -14.19 -9.12
C GLU A 132 -7.73 -14.30 -9.66
N LYS A 133 -7.42 -13.53 -10.72
CA LYS A 133 -6.08 -13.35 -11.25
C LYS A 133 -5.76 -11.86 -11.25
N PRO A 134 -4.48 -11.47 -11.20
CA PRO A 134 -4.11 -10.07 -11.41
C PRO A 134 -4.80 -9.59 -12.69
N PRO A 135 -5.59 -8.50 -12.62
CA PRO A 135 -6.32 -8.01 -13.78
C PRO A 135 -5.33 -7.83 -14.93
N PRO A 136 -5.70 -8.21 -16.17
CA PRO A 136 -4.82 -7.96 -17.30
C PRO A 136 -4.64 -6.44 -17.35
N ILE A 137 -3.41 -5.99 -17.12
CA ILE A 137 -3.14 -4.54 -17.08
C ILE A 137 -3.08 -4.06 -18.53
N LEU A 138 -4.25 -3.84 -19.13
CA LEU A 138 -4.37 -3.58 -20.56
C LEU A 138 -3.77 -2.22 -20.92
N LYS A 139 -3.26 -2.12 -22.16
CA LYS A 139 -2.68 -0.87 -22.66
C LYS A 139 -3.65 0.31 -22.69
N THR A 140 -4.96 0.03 -22.66
CA THR A 140 -6.04 1.01 -22.74
C THR A 140 -6.61 1.39 -21.37
N ASP A 141 -6.23 0.69 -20.30
CA ASP A 141 -6.74 0.91 -18.95
C ASP A 141 -5.88 1.94 -18.21
N TYR A 142 -5.93 3.20 -18.65
CA TYR A 142 -5.24 4.28 -17.95
C TYR A 142 -5.97 4.62 -16.65
N HIS A 143 -5.21 4.71 -15.55
CA HIS A 143 -5.65 5.18 -14.23
C HIS A 143 -6.78 4.36 -13.57
N LYS A 144 -6.93 3.07 -13.88
CA LYS A 144 -7.80 2.22 -13.05
C LYS A 144 -7.15 2.03 -11.69
N HIS A 145 -7.86 2.43 -10.64
CA HIS A 145 -7.38 2.28 -9.27
C HIS A 145 -7.92 0.97 -8.68
N TYR A 146 -7.15 -0.11 -8.87
CA TYR A 146 -7.50 -1.40 -8.29
C TYR A 146 -7.07 -1.47 -6.83
N VAL A 147 -7.84 -2.20 -6.04
CA VAL A 147 -7.46 -2.63 -4.68
C VAL A 147 -7.01 -4.08 -4.77
N PHE A 148 -5.71 -4.30 -4.65
CA PHE A 148 -5.10 -5.63 -4.61
C PHE A 148 -5.13 -6.16 -3.18
N VAL A 149 -5.51 -7.42 -3.01
CA VAL A 149 -5.44 -8.14 -1.74
C VAL A 149 -4.30 -9.15 -1.84
N LEU A 150 -3.29 -8.94 -1.00
CA LEU A 150 -2.04 -9.65 -1.01
C LEU A 150 -1.81 -10.30 0.36
N ARG A 151 -1.17 -11.47 0.40
CA ARG A 151 -0.81 -12.17 1.65
C ARG A 151 0.69 -12.36 1.74
N LYS A 152 1.29 -12.03 2.88
CA LYS A 152 2.71 -12.27 3.12
C LYS A 152 3.02 -13.77 3.15
N LYS A 153 3.94 -14.22 2.28
CA LYS A 153 4.49 -15.57 2.25
C LYS A 153 5.75 -15.72 3.08
#